data_AF-A0A1F9PF98-F1
#
_entry.id   AF-A0A1F9PF98-F1
#
_cell.length_a   1.000
_cell.length_b   1.000
_cell.length_c   1.000
_cell.angle_alpha   90.00
_cell.angle_beta   90.00
_cell.angle_gamma   90.00
#
_symmetry.space_group_name_H-M   'P 1'
#
loop_
_entity.id
_entity.type
_entity.pdbx_description
1 polymer ?
#
loop_
_entity_poly.entity_id
_entity_poly.type
_entity_poly.pdbx_seq_one_letter_code
_entity_poly.pdbx_strand_id
1 'polypeptide(L)'
;MTISIKGINRTSLNTEPLTDKISRRSPEFAERIRAAVLDVNNKQQVADDSIEKVIKGEMEIHEGMMAVSQAETSLKLLAQVRNKVMAAYNEVMRMQI
;
A
#
# COMPACT_ATOMS: atom_id res chain seq x y z
N MET A 1 12.52 37.64 -53.20
CA MET A 1 11.24 37.48 -52.48
C MET A 1 10.89 36.00 -52.51
N THR A 2 11.12 35.29 -51.41
CA THR A 2 10.76 33.87 -51.30
C THR A 2 10.37 33.58 -49.86
N ILE A 3 9.21 32.96 -49.72
CA ILE A 3 8.31 33.04 -48.57
C ILE A 3 8.72 32.05 -47.49
N SER A 4 8.85 32.53 -46.24
CA SER A 4 8.96 31.68 -45.05
C SER A 4 7.65 30.96 -44.79
N ILE A 5 7.66 29.62 -44.83
CA ILE A 5 6.54 28.81 -44.33
C ILE A 5 6.68 28.63 -42.81
N LYS A 6 5.87 29.37 -42.07
CA LYS A 6 5.68 29.25 -40.63
C LYS A 6 4.56 28.24 -40.37
N GLY A 7 4.86 27.17 -39.62
CA GLY A 7 3.82 26.40 -38.93
C GLY A 7 3.81 24.90 -39.23
N ILE A 8 4.44 24.14 -38.34
CA ILE A 8 3.84 22.92 -37.78
C ILE A 8 4.26 22.84 -36.31
N ASN A 9 3.39 23.28 -35.39
CA ASN A 9 3.49 22.89 -33.99
C ASN A 9 3.14 21.40 -33.92
N ARG A 10 4.17 20.56 -34.02
CA ARG A 10 4.05 19.15 -33.64
C ARG A 10 3.82 19.14 -32.15
N THR A 11 2.64 18.74 -31.69
CA THR A 11 2.42 18.40 -30.28
C THR A 11 3.38 17.27 -29.95
N SER A 12 4.54 17.63 -29.39
CA SER A 12 5.50 16.67 -28.86
C SER A 12 4.81 15.94 -27.71
N LEU A 13 4.32 14.73 -27.98
CA LEU A 13 4.01 13.77 -26.94
C LEU A 13 5.34 13.39 -26.29
N ASN A 14 5.77 14.19 -25.32
CA ASN A 14 6.90 13.86 -24.48
C ASN A 14 6.45 12.71 -23.57
N THR A 15 6.48 11.49 -24.10
CA THR A 15 6.30 10.30 -23.28
C THR A 15 7.54 10.19 -22.41
N GLU A 16 7.40 10.58 -21.14
CA GLU A 16 8.42 10.30 -20.12
C GLU A 16 8.88 8.84 -20.26
N PRO A 17 10.19 8.58 -20.25
CA PRO A 17 10.69 7.21 -20.32
C PRO A 17 10.08 6.37 -19.18
N LEU A 18 9.62 5.16 -19.51
CA LEU A 18 8.97 4.23 -18.59
C LEU A 18 9.77 4.03 -17.28
N THR A 19 11.10 4.11 -17.36
CA THR A 19 12.04 4.02 -16.24
C THR A 19 11.83 5.09 -15.15
N ASP A 20 11.55 6.34 -15.53
CA ASP A 20 11.30 7.42 -14.56
C ASP A 20 9.91 7.27 -13.91
N LYS A 21 8.91 6.80 -14.67
CA LYS A 21 7.56 6.51 -14.16
C LYS A 21 7.51 5.34 -13.18
N ILE A 22 8.42 4.36 -13.31
CA ILE A 22 8.55 3.23 -12.39
C ILE A 22 9.30 3.68 -11.13
N SER A 23 10.41 4.39 -11.27
CA SER A 23 11.22 4.89 -10.14
C SER A 23 10.45 5.83 -9.22
N ARG A 24 9.46 6.60 -9.73
CA ARG A 24 8.60 7.45 -8.90
C ARG A 24 7.48 6.69 -8.17
N ARG A 25 7.01 5.56 -8.71
CA ARG A 25 5.90 4.76 -8.13
C ARG A 25 6.36 3.67 -7.16
N SER A 26 7.52 3.07 -7.39
CA SER A 26 8.05 1.99 -6.55
C SER A 26 8.29 2.41 -5.08
N PRO A 27 8.82 3.61 -4.76
CA PRO A 27 8.97 4.08 -3.39
C PRO A 27 7.61 4.24 -2.69
N GLU A 28 6.62 4.74 -3.41
CA GLU A 28 5.30 5.05 -2.87
C GLU A 28 4.53 3.77 -2.48
N PHE A 29 4.60 2.73 -3.30
CA PHE A 29 3.94 1.45 -2.98
C PHE A 29 4.59 0.77 -1.78
N ALA A 30 5.93 0.67 -1.75
CA ALA A 30 6.66 0.07 -0.65
C ALA A 30 6.39 0.81 0.68
N GLU A 31 6.31 2.14 0.64
CA GLU A 31 5.98 2.95 1.82
C GLU A 31 4.56 2.71 2.31
N ARG A 32 3.58 2.58 1.41
CA ARG A 32 2.19 2.25 1.77
C ARG A 32 2.09 0.87 2.45
N ILE A 33 2.83 -0.13 1.95
CA ILE A 33 2.87 -1.46 2.59
C ILE A 33 3.53 -1.39 3.96
N ARG A 34 4.64 -0.66 4.09
CA ARG A 34 5.30 -0.42 5.39
C ARG A 34 4.34 0.24 6.38
N ALA A 35 3.66 1.30 5.97
CA ALA A 35 2.67 1.99 6.79
C ALA A 35 1.52 1.06 7.21
N ALA A 36 1.03 0.22 6.30
CA ALA A 36 -0.01 -0.77 6.60
C ALA A 36 0.45 -1.81 7.64
N VAL A 37 1.70 -2.27 7.58
CA VAL A 37 2.27 -3.18 8.59
C VAL A 37 2.33 -2.51 9.96
N LEU A 38 2.79 -1.25 10.02
CA LEU A 38 2.85 -0.49 11.27
C LEU A 38 1.45 -0.23 11.83
N ASP A 39 0.48 0.10 10.98
CA ASP A 39 -0.92 0.29 11.37
C ASP A 39 -1.55 -1.00 11.94
N VAL A 40 -1.31 -2.15 11.32
CA VAL A 40 -1.75 -3.46 11.86
C VAL A 40 -1.10 -3.74 13.21
N ASN A 41 0.19 -3.46 13.37
CA ASN A 41 0.88 -3.62 14.65
C ASN A 41 0.26 -2.73 15.75
N ASN A 42 -0.02 -1.46 15.44
CA ASN A 42 -0.66 -0.56 16.38
C ASN A 42 -2.06 -1.05 16.77
N LYS A 43 -2.85 -1.56 15.81
CA LYS A 43 -4.16 -2.15 16.10
C LYS A 43 -4.08 -3.37 17.00
N GLN A 44 -3.04 -4.21 16.86
CA GLN A 44 -2.81 -5.33 17.78
C GLN A 44 -2.50 -4.84 19.19
N GLN A 45 -1.63 -3.85 19.35
CA GLN A 45 -1.35 -3.26 20.67
C GLN A 45 -2.60 -2.67 21.32
N VAL A 46 -3.43 -1.95 20.54
CA VAL A 46 -4.70 -1.42 21.02
C VAL A 46 -5.65 -2.55 21.44
N ALA A 47 -5.70 -3.65 20.69
CA ALA A 47 -6.50 -4.81 21.05
C ALA A 47 -6.03 -5.46 22.36
N ASP A 48 -4.71 -5.60 22.55
CA ASP A 48 -4.12 -6.13 23.78
C ASP A 48 -4.42 -5.24 24.99
N ASP A 49 -4.24 -3.92 24.85
CA ASP A 49 -4.59 -2.93 25.88
C ASP A 49 -6.10 -2.96 26.21
N SER A 50 -6.95 -3.10 25.19
CA SER A 50 -8.39 -3.22 25.34
C SER A 50 -8.77 -4.49 26.10
N ILE A 51 -8.11 -5.63 25.83
CA ILE A 51 -8.32 -6.87 26.58
C ILE A 51 -7.98 -6.65 28.05
N GLU A 52 -6.86 -5.99 28.35
CA GLU A 52 -6.46 -5.71 29.73
C GLU A 52 -7.49 -4.83 30.46
N LYS A 53 -7.98 -3.77 29.80
CA LYS A 53 -9.00 -2.88 30.36
C LYS A 53 -10.33 -3.59 30.59
N VAL A 54 -10.73 -4.49 29.70
CA VAL A 54 -11.93 -5.32 29.90
C VAL A 54 -11.79 -6.22 31.13
N ILE A 55 -10.63 -6.85 31.31
CA ILE A 55 -10.37 -7.72 32.48
C ILE A 55 -10.41 -6.90 33.79
N LYS A 56 -9.92 -5.66 33.76
CA LYS A 56 -9.96 -4.73 34.91
C LYS A 56 -11.35 -4.13 35.17
N GLY A 57 -12.31 -4.32 34.25
CA GLY A 57 -13.63 -3.69 34.31
C GLY A 57 -13.63 -2.20 33.96
N GLU A 58 -12.55 -1.69 33.35
CA GLU A 58 -12.40 -0.30 32.92
C GLU A 58 -12.96 -0.05 31.50
N MET A 59 -13.30 -1.12 30.78
CA MET A 59 -13.87 -1.09 29.43
C MET A 59 -14.92 -2.19 29.30
N GLU A 60 -15.98 -1.94 28.53
CA GLU A 60 -16.99 -2.96 28.29
C GLU A 60 -16.48 -4.04 27.33
N ILE A 61 -16.95 -5.27 27.53
CA ILE A 61 -16.54 -6.43 26.71
C ILE A 61 -16.80 -6.18 25.22
N HIS A 62 -17.91 -5.51 24.88
CA HIS A 62 -18.28 -5.27 23.49
C HIS A 62 -17.28 -4.32 22.79
N GLU A 63 -16.80 -3.28 23.49
CA GLU A 63 -15.78 -2.35 22.97
C GLU A 63 -14.43 -3.05 22.81
N GLY A 64 -14.03 -3.86 23.80
CA GLY A 64 -12.80 -4.64 23.70
C GLY A 64 -12.85 -5.65 22.55
N MET A 65 -13.99 -6.30 22.34
CA MET A 65 -14.20 -7.22 21.22
C MET A 65 -14.15 -6.50 19.86
N MET A 66 -14.60 -5.25 19.77
CA MET A 66 -14.45 -4.44 18.56
C MET A 66 -12.98 -4.19 18.23
N ALA A 67 -12.17 -3.81 19.21
CA ALA A 67 -10.73 -3.58 19.02
C ALA A 67 -10.02 -4.84 18.51
N VAL A 68 -10.30 -5.99 19.14
CA VAL A 68 -9.79 -7.30 18.70
C VAL A 68 -10.22 -7.64 17.28
N SER A 69 -11.50 -7.46 16.96
CA SER A 69 -12.04 -7.75 15.61
C SER A 69 -11.40 -6.88 14.53
N GLN A 70 -11.13 -5.61 14.84
CA GLN A 70 -10.47 -4.68 13.94
C GLN A 70 -9.01 -5.09 13.69
N ALA A 71 -8.29 -5.49 14.73
CA ALA A 71 -6.92 -5.99 14.61
C ALA A 71 -6.87 -7.27 13.77
N GLU A 72 -7.75 -8.23 14.05
CA GLU A 72 -7.82 -9.51 13.32
C GLU A 72 -8.15 -9.30 11.83
N THR A 73 -9.15 -8.47 11.53
CA THR A 73 -9.54 -8.19 10.14
C THR A 73 -8.41 -7.50 9.37
N SER A 74 -7.74 -6.53 10.02
CA SER A 74 -6.62 -5.81 9.40
C SER A 74 -5.44 -6.75 9.12
N LEU A 75 -5.13 -7.66 10.05
CA LEU A 75 -4.08 -8.67 9.86
C LEU A 75 -4.41 -9.64 8.71
N LYS A 76 -5.65 -10.13 8.63
CA LYS A 76 -6.11 -10.99 7.53
C LYS A 76 -5.94 -10.30 6.19
N LEU A 77 -6.32 -9.04 6.09
CA LEU A 77 -6.13 -8.24 4.87
C LEU A 77 -4.65 -8.11 4.51
N LEU A 78 -3.80 -7.77 5.47
CA LEU A 78 -2.35 -7.64 5.25
C LEU A 78 -1.73 -8.95 4.75
N ALA A 79 -2.13 -10.09 5.32
CA ALA A 79 -1.66 -11.40 4.89
C ALA A 79 -2.04 -11.69 3.42
N GLN A 80 -3.26 -11.34 3.01
CA GLN A 80 -3.69 -11.47 1.62
C GLN A 80 -2.85 -10.58 0.68
N VAL A 81 -2.61 -9.33 1.08
CA VAL A 81 -1.77 -8.40 0.30
C VAL A 81 -0.35 -8.92 0.17
N ARG A 82 0.27 -9.39 1.28
CA ARG A 82 1.59 -10.02 1.28
C ARG A 82 1.65 -11.16 0.26
N ASN A 83 0.67 -12.05 0.28
CA ASN A 83 0.63 -13.19 -0.66
C ASN A 83 0.55 -12.73 -2.11
N LYS A 84 -0.23 -11.69 -2.41
CA LYS A 84 -0.33 -11.12 -3.77
C LYS A 84 0.97 -10.46 -4.23
N VAL A 85 1.66 -9.73 -3.34
CA VAL A 85 2.96 -9.13 -3.65
C VAL A 85 4.00 -10.21 -3.95
N MET A 86 4.06 -11.26 -3.13
CA MET A 86 4.98 -12.38 -3.37
C MET A 86 4.68 -13.12 -4.68
N ALA A 87 3.40 -13.33 -4.99
CA ALA A 87 2.99 -13.92 -6.26
C ALA A 87 3.40 -13.05 -7.46
N ALA A 88 3.19 -11.73 -7.39
CA ALA A 88 3.59 -10.80 -8.44
C ALA A 88 5.12 -10.77 -8.63
N TYR A 89 5.88 -10.80 -7.54
CA TYR A 89 7.33 -10.91 -7.59
C TYR A 89 7.79 -12.18 -8.30
N ASN A 90 7.22 -13.33 -7.92
CA ASN A 90 7.53 -14.61 -8.55
C ASN A 90 7.19 -14.65 -10.05
N GLU A 91 6.08 -14.01 -10.44
CA GLU A 91 5.67 -13.93 -11.85
C GLU A 91 6.65 -13.10 -12.69
N VAL A 92 7.10 -11.95 -12.19
CA VAL A 92 8.11 -11.12 -12.87
C VAL A 92 9.42 -11.90 -13.05
N MET A 93 9.86 -12.65 -12.05
CA MET A 93 11.05 -13.51 -12.17
C MET A 93 10.89 -14.61 -13.22
N ARG A 94 9.68 -15.17 -13.36
CA ARG A 94 9.36 -16.20 -14.36
C ARG A 94 9.33 -15.67 -15.80
N MET A 95 9.12 -14.37 -16.00
CA MET A 95 9.17 -13.76 -17.34
C MET A 95 10.60 -13.46 -17.82
N GLN A 96 11.58 -13.39 -16.91
CA GLN A 96 12.96 -12.99 -17.24
C GLN A 96 13.90 -14.17 -17.55
N ILE A 97 13.40 -15.41 -17.50
CA ILE A 97 14.11 -16.62 -17.95
C ILE A 97 13.70 -17.01 -19.36
#